data_AF-A0A1G2LWJ4-F1
#
_entry.id   AF-A0A1G2LWJ4-F1
#
_cell.length_a   1.000
_cell.length_b   1.000
_cell.length_c   1.000
_cell.angle_alpha   90.00
_cell.angle_beta   90.00
_cell.angle_gamma   90.00
#
_symmetry.space_group_name_H-M   'P 1'
#
loop_
_entity.id
_entity.type
_entity.pdbx_description
1 polymer ?
#
loop_
_entity_poly.entity_id
_entity_poly.type
_entity_poly.pdbx_seq_one_letter_code
_entity_poly.pdbx_strand_id
1 'polypeptide(L)'
;MSSPNVATWTIWTYLVVLNVSSYYIMTGDLVKSFVGIISAIAVLLTFLISLVFGKFSRPKNIQLLMLAIGLVAGLVWWICRSATYANLIMQGCLVISFIPMFIELWGNPNKETPLSWFLWAAAYGMAVAAVLLRWNGNVVDIIFPLRSAVFHAAVGFLAMRKPRPIISQTI
;
A
#
# COMPACT_ATOMS: atom_id res chain seq x y z
N MET A 1 23.33 -4.70 2.42
CA MET A 1 22.09 -4.42 1.66
C MET A 1 21.08 -5.51 1.96
N SER A 2 19.85 -5.17 2.32
CA SER A 2 18.76 -6.15 2.46
C SER A 2 18.44 -6.74 1.09
N SER A 3 18.62 -8.05 0.90
CA SER A 3 18.27 -8.70 -0.35
C SER A 3 16.74 -8.75 -0.52
N PRO A 4 16.17 -8.22 -1.63
CA PRO A 4 14.73 -8.21 -1.82
C PRO A 4 14.18 -9.64 -1.88
N ASN A 5 13.05 -9.90 -1.21
CA ASN A 5 12.38 -11.19 -1.29
C ASN A 5 11.46 -11.24 -2.51
N VAL A 6 11.79 -12.11 -3.46
CA VAL A 6 11.01 -12.32 -4.70
C VAL A 6 9.54 -12.58 -4.40
N ALA A 7 9.23 -13.49 -3.47
CA ALA A 7 7.85 -13.88 -3.17
C ALA A 7 7.03 -12.72 -2.56
N THR A 8 7.69 -11.88 -1.75
CA THR A 8 7.07 -10.66 -1.23
C THR A 8 6.71 -9.70 -2.36
N TRP A 9 7.64 -9.46 -3.28
CA TRP A 9 7.42 -8.54 -4.40
C TRP A 9 6.42 -9.07 -5.44
N THR A 10 6.33 -10.38 -5.63
CA THR A 10 5.25 -10.99 -6.44
C THR A 10 3.88 -10.69 -5.85
N ILE A 11 3.70 -10.92 -4.55
CA ILE A 11 2.42 -10.65 -3.87
C ILE A 11 2.08 -9.16 -3.96
N TRP A 12 3.03 -8.27 -3.67
CA TRP A 12 2.80 -6.83 -3.77
C TRP A 12 2.45 -6.38 -5.19
N THR A 13 3.12 -6.92 -6.21
CA THR A 13 2.82 -6.61 -7.61
C THR A 13 1.39 -7.00 -7.95
N TYR A 14 0.97 -8.22 -7.60
CA TYR A 14 -0.40 -8.67 -7.78
C TYR A 14 -1.42 -7.75 -7.10
N LEU A 15 -1.21 -7.44 -5.81
CA LEU A 15 -2.12 -6.61 -5.03
C LEU A 15 -2.22 -5.18 -5.57
N VAL A 16 -1.10 -4.57 -5.95
CA VAL A 16 -1.08 -3.20 -6.45
C VAL A 16 -1.70 -3.10 -7.83
N VAL A 17 -1.43 -4.07 -8.72
CA VAL A 17 -2.09 -4.15 -10.03
C VAL A 17 -3.60 -4.30 -9.84
N LEU A 18 -4.05 -5.23 -9.00
CA LEU A 18 -5.48 -5.42 -8.74
C LEU A 18 -6.14 -4.16 -8.15
N ASN A 19 -5.47 -3.49 -7.21
CA ASN A 19 -5.95 -2.25 -6.60
C ASN A 19 -6.06 -1.11 -7.64
N VAL A 20 -5.02 -0.86 -8.44
CA VAL A 20 -5.03 0.25 -9.40
C VAL A 20 -5.98 -0.03 -10.56
N SER A 21 -6.04 -1.25 -11.07
CA SER A 21 -6.94 -1.61 -12.16
C SER A 21 -8.40 -1.53 -11.72
N SER A 22 -8.74 -2.04 -10.53
CA SER A 22 -10.10 -1.91 -9.99
C SER A 22 -10.46 -0.46 -9.70
N TYR A 23 -9.54 0.34 -9.18
CA TYR A 23 -9.77 1.78 -8.93
C TYR A 23 -9.99 2.55 -10.23
N TYR A 24 -9.15 2.31 -11.24
CA TYR A 24 -9.29 2.97 -12.54
C TYR A 24 -10.61 2.61 -13.21
N ILE A 25 -10.99 1.33 -13.22
CA ILE A 25 -12.26 0.90 -13.82
C ILE A 25 -13.45 1.41 -13.02
N MET A 26 -13.35 1.49 -11.69
CA MET A 26 -14.40 2.05 -10.83
C MET A 26 -14.62 3.55 -11.08
N THR A 27 -13.53 4.32 -11.23
CA THR A 27 -13.61 5.78 -11.37
C THR A 27 -13.79 6.24 -12.82
N GLY A 28 -13.35 5.43 -13.79
CA GLY A 28 -13.28 5.81 -15.20
C GLY A 28 -12.33 6.97 -15.49
N ASP A 29 -11.43 7.30 -14.55
CA ASP A 29 -10.65 8.54 -14.59
C ASP A 29 -9.15 8.28 -14.40
N LEU A 30 -8.39 8.52 -15.48
CA LEU A 30 -6.93 8.37 -15.49
C LEU A 30 -6.23 9.35 -14.54
N VAL A 31 -6.74 10.57 -14.39
CA VAL A 31 -6.14 11.60 -13.54
C VAL A 31 -6.27 11.20 -12.07
N LYS A 32 -7.46 10.72 -11.66
CA LYS A 32 -7.68 10.19 -10.30
C LYS A 32 -6.76 9.01 -10.00
N SER A 33 -6.45 8.21 -11.01
CA SER A 33 -5.69 6.95 -10.88
C SER A 33 -4.18 7.11 -11.04
N PHE A 34 -3.70 8.28 -11.47
CA PHE A 34 -2.32 8.48 -11.91
C PHE A 34 -1.27 8.10 -10.87
N VAL A 35 -1.42 8.56 -9.62
CA VAL A 35 -0.51 8.21 -8.52
C VAL A 35 -0.48 6.70 -8.27
N GLY A 36 -1.63 6.04 -8.35
CA GLY A 36 -1.73 4.58 -8.24
C GLY A 36 -1.01 3.85 -9.38
N ILE A 37 -1.10 4.36 -10.61
CA ILE A 37 -0.43 3.79 -11.79
C ILE A 37 1.09 3.89 -11.65
N ILE A 38 1.61 5.07 -11.29
CA ILE A 38 3.04 5.25 -11.05
C ILE A 38 3.53 4.33 -9.93
N SER A 39 2.74 4.17 -8.87
CA SER A 39 3.04 3.23 -7.78
C SER A 39 3.10 1.78 -8.26
N ALA A 40 2.16 1.36 -9.12
CA ALA A 40 2.15 0.03 -9.70
C ALA A 40 3.38 -0.24 -10.56
N ILE A 41 3.80 0.75 -11.37
CA ILE A 41 5.02 0.66 -12.16
C ILE A 41 6.24 0.53 -11.25
N ALA A 42 6.36 1.35 -10.20
CA ALA A 42 7.48 1.28 -9.26
C ALA A 42 7.57 -0.09 -8.55
N VAL A 43 6.43 -0.65 -8.12
CA VAL A 43 6.37 -1.98 -7.50
C VAL A 43 6.72 -3.09 -8.50
N LEU A 44 6.22 -2.99 -9.74
CA LEU A 44 6.56 -3.94 -10.80
C LEU A 44 8.05 -3.92 -11.12
N LEU A 45 8.66 -2.73 -11.27
CA LEU A 45 10.10 -2.59 -11.47
C LEU A 45 10.89 -3.19 -10.30
N THR A 46 10.43 -2.97 -9.07
CA THR A 46 11.07 -3.56 -7.88
C THR A 46 10.96 -5.08 -7.88
N PHE A 47 9.83 -5.63 -8.32
CA PHE A 47 9.68 -7.07 -8.53
C PHE A 47 10.65 -7.59 -9.59
N LEU A 48 10.78 -6.93 -10.74
CA LEU A 48 11.73 -7.34 -11.78
C LEU A 48 13.18 -7.29 -11.28
N ILE A 49 13.56 -6.24 -10.55
CA ILE A 49 14.87 -6.15 -9.88
C ILE A 49 15.04 -7.30 -8.89
N SER A 50 13.98 -7.65 -8.13
CA SER A 50 14.04 -8.76 -7.19
C SER A 50 14.21 -10.11 -7.88
N LEU A 51 13.73 -10.30 -9.11
CA LEU A 51 13.96 -11.54 -9.86
C LEU A 51 15.43 -11.74 -10.22
N VAL A 52 16.17 -10.64 -10.44
CA VAL A 52 17.59 -10.67 -10.81
C VAL A 52 18.51 -10.73 -9.59
N PHE A 53 18.20 -9.95 -8.54
CA PHE A 53 19.09 -9.73 -7.39
C PHE A 53 18.55 -10.27 -6.06
N GLY A 54 17.31 -10.74 -6.04
CA GLY A 54 16.62 -11.16 -4.84
C GLY A 54 16.90 -12.61 -4.44
N LYS A 55 16.39 -12.96 -3.25
CA LYS A 55 16.42 -14.34 -2.76
C LYS A 55 15.00 -14.82 -2.56
N PHE A 56 14.73 -16.04 -2.99
CA PHE A 56 13.44 -16.67 -2.71
C PHE A 56 13.40 -17.05 -1.24
N SER A 57 12.41 -16.55 -0.51
CA SER A 57 12.17 -16.91 0.88
C SER A 57 10.68 -16.97 1.14
N ARG A 58 10.28 -17.85 2.06
CA ARG A 58 8.87 -18.10 2.37
C ARG A 58 8.17 -16.79 2.77
N PRO A 59 7.00 -16.47 2.18
CA PRO A 59 6.21 -15.32 2.60
C PRO A 59 5.83 -15.40 4.07
N LYS A 60 5.78 -14.25 4.74
CA LYS A 60 5.27 -14.15 6.11
C LYS A 60 3.75 -14.44 6.13
N ASN A 61 3.22 -14.90 7.26
CA ASN A 61 1.78 -15.17 7.42
C ASN A 61 0.90 -13.98 7.02
N ILE A 62 1.31 -12.75 7.36
CA ILE A 62 0.58 -11.54 6.97
C ILE A 62 0.53 -11.35 5.44
N GLN A 63 1.59 -11.73 4.72
CA GLN A 63 1.63 -11.63 3.25
C GLN A 63 0.74 -12.69 2.61
N LEU A 64 0.67 -13.90 3.19
CA LEU A 64 -0.26 -14.93 2.76
C LEU A 64 -1.72 -14.52 3.00
N LEU A 65 -2.02 -13.88 4.13
CA LEU A 65 -3.33 -13.30 4.41
C LEU A 65 -3.68 -12.23 3.37
N MET A 66 -2.76 -11.30 3.09
CA MET A 66 -2.97 -10.27 2.07
C MET A 66 -3.21 -10.87 0.68
N LEU A 67 -2.45 -11.90 0.30
CA LEU A 67 -2.66 -12.63 -0.95
C LEU A 67 -4.05 -13.27 -0.98
N ALA A 68 -4.48 -13.92 0.09
CA ALA A 68 -5.81 -14.52 0.18
C ALA A 68 -6.92 -13.47 0.02
N ILE A 69 -6.82 -12.32 0.70
CA ILE A 69 -7.79 -11.21 0.55
C ILE A 69 -7.78 -10.67 -0.88
N GLY A 70 -6.59 -10.53 -1.50
CA GLY A 70 -6.48 -10.10 -2.90
C GLY A 70 -7.15 -11.08 -3.87
N LEU A 71 -6.93 -12.39 -3.69
CA LEU A 71 -7.59 -13.43 -4.49
C LEU A 71 -9.12 -13.38 -4.33
N VAL A 72 -9.60 -13.17 -3.10
CA VAL A 72 -11.04 -12.95 -2.84
C VAL A 72 -11.53 -11.68 -3.55
N ALA A 73 -10.79 -10.58 -3.52
CA ALA A 73 -11.16 -9.36 -4.23
C ALA A 73 -11.26 -9.59 -5.75
N GLY A 74 -10.30 -10.32 -6.33
CA GLY A 74 -10.33 -10.71 -7.75
C GLY A 74 -11.51 -11.61 -8.09
N LEU A 75 -11.83 -12.57 -7.22
CA LEU A 75 -12.97 -13.46 -7.38
C LEU A 75 -14.31 -12.71 -7.29
N VAL A 76 -14.45 -11.80 -6.32
CA VAL A 76 -15.63 -10.93 -6.18
C VAL A 76 -15.78 -10.04 -7.41
N TRP A 77 -14.68 -9.50 -7.94
CA TRP A 77 -14.75 -8.76 -9.21
C TRP A 77 -15.28 -9.64 -10.34
N TRP A 78 -14.75 -10.86 -10.47
CA TRP A 78 -15.14 -11.78 -11.53
C TRP A 78 -16.61 -12.18 -11.47
N ILE A 79 -17.12 -12.49 -10.27
CA ILE A 79 -18.50 -12.95 -10.05
C ILE A 79 -19.49 -11.79 -10.10
N CYS A 80 -19.24 -10.73 -9.32
CA CYS A 80 -20.17 -9.60 -9.19
C CYS A 80 -20.04 -8.59 -10.35
N ARG A 81 -19.03 -8.73 -11.21
CA ARG A 81 -18.71 -7.80 -12.31
C ARG A 81 -18.60 -6.33 -11.86
N SER A 82 -18.22 -6.12 -10.60
CA SER A 82 -18.13 -4.80 -9.97
C SER A 82 -16.69 -4.52 -9.51
N ALA A 83 -16.05 -3.58 -10.19
CA ALA A 83 -14.73 -3.09 -9.81
C ALA A 83 -14.75 -2.35 -8.47
N THR A 84 -15.90 -1.75 -8.11
CA THR A 84 -16.11 -1.06 -6.83
C THR A 84 -15.94 -1.99 -5.64
N TYR A 85 -16.60 -3.16 -5.66
CA TYR A 85 -16.48 -4.12 -4.56
C TYR A 85 -15.06 -4.68 -4.44
N ALA A 86 -14.43 -5.01 -5.57
CA ALA A 86 -13.05 -5.44 -5.62
C ALA A 86 -12.12 -4.37 -5.00
N ASN A 87 -12.32 -3.10 -5.38
CA ASN A 87 -11.50 -2.01 -4.88
C ASN A 87 -11.69 -1.77 -3.37
N LEU A 88 -12.92 -1.83 -2.87
CA LEU A 88 -13.22 -1.69 -1.44
C LEU A 88 -12.60 -2.81 -0.59
N ILE A 89 -12.66 -4.06 -1.07
CA ILE A 89 -11.96 -5.18 -0.41
C ILE A 89 -10.44 -4.94 -0.42
N MET A 90 -9.89 -4.44 -1.53
CA MET A 90 -8.48 -4.07 -1.61
C MET A 90 -8.11 -2.91 -0.67
N GLN A 91 -9.00 -1.94 -0.43
CA GLN A 91 -8.78 -0.91 0.58
C GLN A 91 -8.59 -1.54 1.97
N GLY A 92 -9.44 -2.49 2.34
CA GLY A 92 -9.31 -3.25 3.58
C GLY A 92 -8.01 -4.06 3.67
N CYS A 93 -7.66 -4.80 2.62
CA CYS A 93 -6.39 -5.54 2.53
C CYS A 93 -5.18 -4.63 2.79
N LEU A 94 -5.15 -3.48 2.14
CA LEU A 94 -4.07 -2.51 2.26
C LEU A 94 -4.05 -1.85 3.65
N VAL A 95 -5.19 -1.65 4.33
CA VAL A 95 -5.19 -1.19 5.73
C VAL A 95 -4.51 -2.22 6.65
N ILE A 96 -4.85 -3.49 6.49
CA ILE A 96 -4.24 -4.60 7.25
C ILE A 96 -2.73 -4.64 6.99
N SER A 97 -2.28 -4.33 5.78
CA SER A 97 -0.85 -4.31 5.43
C SER A 97 0.00 -3.31 6.23
N PHE A 98 -0.60 -2.21 6.73
CA PHE A 98 0.09 -1.22 7.56
C PHE A 98 0.25 -1.64 9.04
N ILE A 99 -0.52 -2.63 9.51
CA ILE A 99 -0.44 -3.11 10.91
C ILE A 99 0.98 -3.52 11.31
N PRO A 100 1.68 -4.43 10.59
CA PRO A 100 3.05 -4.81 10.96
C PRO A 100 4.01 -3.62 10.90
N MET A 101 3.82 -2.69 9.96
CA MET A 101 4.63 -1.48 9.85
C MET A 101 4.48 -0.58 11.07
N PHE A 102 3.24 -0.35 11.54
CA PHE A 102 2.98 0.41 12.75
C PHE A 102 3.55 -0.27 14.00
N ILE A 103 3.41 -1.60 14.12
CA ILE A 103 4.00 -2.36 15.23
C ILE A 103 5.53 -2.22 15.24
N GLU A 104 6.18 -2.39 14.08
CA GLU A 104 7.63 -2.30 13.97
C GLU A 104 8.15 -0.89 14.28
N LEU A 105 7.50 0.15 13.75
CA LEU A 105 7.89 1.55 13.99
C LEU A 105 7.59 2.02 15.41
N TRP A 106 6.57 1.46 16.05
CA TRP A 106 6.30 1.75 17.45
C TRP A 106 7.45 1.32 18.37
N GLY A 107 8.11 0.21 18.03
CA GLY A 107 9.28 -0.30 18.73
C GLY A 107 10.60 0.32 18.28
N ASN A 108 10.76 0.60 16.98
CA ASN A 108 11.99 1.15 16.41
C ASN A 108 11.69 2.21 15.32
N PRO A 109 11.51 3.50 15.71
CA PRO A 109 11.21 4.58 14.77
C PRO A 109 12.25 4.79 13.67
N ASN A 110 13.52 4.44 13.92
CA ASN A 110 14.64 4.67 13.00
C ASN A 110 14.72 3.64 11.86
N LYS A 111 13.80 2.68 11.80
CA LYS A 111 13.75 1.69 10.70
C LYS A 111 13.39 2.31 9.35
N GLU A 112 12.71 3.45 9.37
CA GLU A 112 12.17 4.10 8.18
C GLU A 112 12.61 5.56 8.13
N THR A 113 12.74 6.10 6.91
CA THR A 113 13.10 7.50 6.69
C THR A 113 11.83 8.36 6.61
N PRO A 114 11.57 9.29 7.56
CA PRO A 114 10.33 10.06 7.59
C PRO A 114 10.02 10.83 6.30
N LEU A 115 11.06 11.39 5.67
CA LEU A 115 10.91 12.19 4.45
C LEU A 115 10.21 11.40 3.33
N SER A 116 10.57 10.13 3.11
CA SER A 116 9.97 9.29 2.08
C SER A 116 8.46 9.16 2.30
N TRP A 117 8.04 8.98 3.56
CA TRP A 117 6.64 8.83 3.93
C TRP A 117 5.83 10.12 3.79
N PHE A 118 6.43 11.28 4.08
CA PHE A 118 5.79 12.57 3.82
C PHE A 118 5.67 12.89 2.33
N LEU A 119 6.66 12.53 1.51
CA LEU A 119 6.56 12.66 0.06
C LEU A 119 5.40 11.82 -0.49
N TRP A 120 5.25 10.58 -0.02
CA TRP A 120 4.09 9.76 -0.35
C TRP A 120 2.78 10.37 0.12
N ALA A 121 2.72 10.85 1.36
CA ALA A 121 1.53 11.51 1.90
C ALA A 121 1.14 12.75 1.06
N ALA A 122 2.11 13.56 0.66
CA ALA A 122 1.89 14.72 -0.21
C ALA A 122 1.39 14.31 -1.60
N ALA A 123 1.98 13.27 -2.21
CA ALA A 123 1.53 12.75 -3.50
C ALA A 123 0.07 12.27 -3.44
N TYR A 124 -0.30 11.54 -2.40
CA TYR A 124 -1.68 11.12 -2.19
C TYR A 124 -2.61 12.29 -1.79
N GLY A 125 -2.10 13.31 -1.11
CA GLY A 125 -2.82 14.56 -0.87
C GLY A 125 -3.18 15.28 -2.18
N MET A 126 -2.26 15.32 -3.14
CA MET A 126 -2.54 15.81 -4.50
C MET A 126 -3.55 14.92 -5.22
N ALA A 127 -3.52 13.59 -5.03
CA ALA A 127 -4.53 12.70 -5.57
C ALA A 127 -5.92 12.95 -4.97
N VAL A 128 -6.02 13.23 -3.66
CA VAL A 128 -7.28 13.67 -3.02
C VAL A 128 -7.77 14.96 -3.68
N ALA A 129 -6.90 15.96 -3.83
CA ALA A 129 -7.27 17.21 -4.49
C ALA A 129 -7.75 16.98 -5.94
N ALA A 130 -7.09 16.10 -6.70
CA ALA A 130 -7.50 15.75 -8.06
C ALA A 130 -8.89 15.08 -8.10
N VAL A 131 -9.20 14.22 -7.13
CA VAL A 131 -10.54 13.63 -6.98
C VAL A 131 -11.59 14.70 -6.66
N LEU A 132 -11.29 15.62 -5.75
CA LEU A 132 -12.20 16.70 -5.36
C LEU A 132 -12.45 17.71 -6.49
N LEU A 133 -11.42 18.05 -7.26
CA LEU A 133 -11.55 18.92 -8.45
C LEU A 133 -12.32 18.26 -9.58
N ARG A 134 -12.38 16.92 -9.60
CA ARG A 134 -13.07 16.10 -10.61
C ARG A 134 -14.22 15.32 -9.98
N TRP A 135 -14.84 15.91 -8.96
CA TRP A 135 -15.88 15.25 -8.18
C TRP A 135 -17.12 15.01 -9.03
N ASN A 136 -17.66 13.81 -8.96
CA ASN A 136 -18.87 13.38 -9.67
C ASN A 136 -19.99 12.96 -8.71
N GLY A 137 -19.87 13.25 -7.42
CA GLY A 137 -20.82 12.81 -6.39
C GLY A 137 -20.51 11.45 -5.76
N ASN A 138 -19.56 10.67 -6.31
CA ASN A 138 -19.26 9.35 -5.79
C ASN A 138 -18.26 9.39 -4.62
N VAL A 139 -18.76 9.21 -3.39
CA VAL A 139 -17.95 9.18 -2.18
C VAL A 139 -16.87 8.10 -2.18
N VAL A 140 -17.04 7.02 -2.95
CA VAL A 140 -16.08 5.91 -2.99
C VAL A 140 -14.76 6.32 -3.66
N ASP A 141 -14.78 7.28 -4.58
CA ASP A 141 -13.59 7.76 -5.29
C ASP A 141 -12.52 8.31 -4.33
N ILE A 142 -12.92 8.88 -3.20
CA ILE A 142 -11.98 9.51 -2.26
C ILE A 142 -11.27 8.50 -1.34
N ILE A 143 -11.84 7.30 -1.16
CA ILE A 143 -11.39 6.36 -0.12
C ILE A 143 -9.93 5.96 -0.34
N PHE A 144 -9.57 5.59 -1.57
CA PHE A 144 -8.21 5.18 -1.90
C PHE A 144 -7.15 6.26 -1.66
N PRO A 145 -7.25 7.46 -2.27
CA PRO A 145 -6.23 8.49 -2.07
C PRO A 145 -6.25 9.05 -0.65
N LEU A 146 -7.41 9.23 -0.01
CA LEU A 146 -7.48 9.75 1.36
C LEU A 146 -6.86 8.80 2.36
N ARG A 147 -7.23 7.51 2.31
CA ARG A 147 -6.62 6.50 3.16
C ARG A 147 -5.11 6.51 2.97
N SER A 148 -4.66 6.50 1.71
CA SER A 148 -3.23 6.43 1.42
C SER A 148 -2.50 7.65 1.98
N ALA A 149 -3.04 8.87 1.81
CA ALA A 149 -2.47 10.07 2.41
C ALA A 149 -2.35 9.97 3.94
N VAL A 150 -3.44 9.55 4.62
CA VAL A 150 -3.48 9.42 6.08
C VAL A 150 -2.48 8.39 6.59
N PHE A 151 -2.44 7.20 5.99
CA PHE A 151 -1.57 6.12 6.47
C PHE A 151 -0.09 6.45 6.22
N HIS A 152 0.27 7.00 5.06
CA HIS A 152 1.66 7.41 4.82
C HIS A 152 2.07 8.56 5.74
N ALA A 153 1.20 9.54 6.00
CA ALA A 153 1.48 10.59 6.98
C ALA A 153 1.69 10.01 8.39
N ALA A 154 0.83 9.08 8.81
CA ALA A 154 0.94 8.41 10.11
C ALA A 154 2.28 7.66 10.26
N VAL A 155 2.72 6.97 9.21
CA VAL A 155 4.05 6.33 9.19
C VAL A 155 5.16 7.37 9.32
N GLY A 156 5.10 8.47 8.57
CA GLY A 156 6.07 9.57 8.66
C GLY A 156 6.17 10.15 10.07
N PHE A 157 5.04 10.43 10.72
CA PHE A 157 5.00 10.90 12.11
C PHE A 157 5.54 9.87 13.10
N LEU A 158 5.23 8.59 12.93
CA LEU A 158 5.77 7.52 13.78
C LEU A 158 7.29 7.41 13.64
N ALA A 159 7.83 7.54 12.43
CA ALA A 159 9.26 7.50 12.17
C ALA A 159 10.02 8.72 12.74
N MET A 160 9.35 9.85 12.97
CA MET A 160 9.94 11.03 13.64
C MET A 160 10.08 10.88 15.17
N ARG A 161 9.45 9.86 15.77
CA ARG A 161 9.47 9.69 17.22
C ARG A 161 10.88 9.36 17.70
N LYS A 162 11.23 9.89 18.88
CA LYS A 162 12.47 9.47 19.55
C LYS A 162 12.41 7.98 19.88
N PRO A 163 13.51 7.22 19.66
CA PRO A 163 13.60 5.84 20.12
C PRO A 163 13.30 5.79 21.62
N ARG A 164 12.52 4.80 22.06
CA ARG A 164 12.39 4.55 23.49
C ARG A 164 13.76 4.08 24.01
N PRO A 165 14.24 4.58 25.16
CA PRO A 165 15.44 4.03 25.77
C PRO A 165 15.20 2.54 25.99
N ILE A 166 16.13 1.71 25.50
CA ILE A 166 16.15 0.30 25.84
C ILE A 166 16.45 0.28 27.33
N ILE A 167 15.42 0.01 28.15
CA ILE A 167 15.65 -0.33 29.55
C ILE A 167 16.35 -1.68 29.48
N SER A 168 17.68 -1.66 29.52
CA SER A 168 18.47 -2.86 29.73
C SER A 168 17.99 -3.45 31.04
N GLN A 169 17.25 -4.55 30.96
CA GLN A 169 17.03 -5.38 32.13
C GLN A 169 18.41 -5.97 32.47
N THR A 170 19.13 -5.29 33.37
CA THR A 170 20.18 -5.89 34.17
C THR A 170 19.52 -6.97 35.01
N ILE A 171 19.62 -8.22 34.54
CA ILE A 171 19.53 -9.43 35.35
C ILE A 171 20.74 -10.28 35.01
#